data_AF-A0A4R4N472-F1
#
_entry.id   AF-A0A4R4N472-F1
#
_cell.length_a   1.000
_cell.length_b   1.000
_cell.length_c   1.000
_cell.angle_alpha   90.00
_cell.angle_beta   90.00
_cell.angle_gamma   90.00
#
_symmetry.space_group_name_H-M   'P 1'
#
loop_
_entity.id
_entity.type
_entity.pdbx_description
1 polymer ?
#
loop_
_entity_poly.entity_id
_entity_poly.type
_entity_poly.pdbx_seq_one_letter_code
_entity_poly.pdbx_strand_id
1 'polypeptide(L)'
;MSRAYTHLGAYSDWAEGARLADGLFPAAVPGEATRESVRRVLDGGRCEAPREVRVERDWREDGLRGELVSWSVGYGPRTEAFVLRPDTDEPLPGVLAMHEHAGVKYHGKEKIADGPDGPPRELESLRDTYYGGRAWANALARRGYVVLAHDVFMWGSRRFELDLESDQARREVASM
;
A
#
# COMPACT_ATOMS: atom_id res chain seq x y z
N MET A 1 -27.05 16.18 -29.32
CA MET A 1 -27.79 15.50 -28.24
C MET A 1 -26.77 14.82 -27.36
N SER A 2 -26.77 15.15 -26.06
CA SER A 2 -25.92 14.51 -25.05
C SER A 2 -26.13 13.00 -25.06
N ARG A 3 -25.05 12.22 -25.05
CA ARG A 3 -25.13 10.77 -25.00
C ARG A 3 -25.41 10.35 -23.56
N ALA A 4 -26.64 9.95 -23.27
CA ALA A 4 -27.01 9.45 -21.95
C ALA A 4 -26.48 8.01 -21.75
N TYR A 5 -25.72 7.81 -20.66
CA TYR A 5 -25.19 6.51 -20.25
C TYR A 5 -26.06 5.93 -19.14
N THR A 6 -26.93 4.97 -19.47
CA THR A 6 -27.92 4.39 -18.54
C THR A 6 -27.30 3.81 -17.26
N HIS A 7 -26.09 3.24 -17.34
CA HIS A 7 -25.36 2.68 -16.20
C HIS A 7 -24.78 3.73 -15.26
N LEU A 8 -24.69 5.00 -15.68
CA LEU A 8 -24.26 6.11 -14.83
C LEU A 8 -25.44 6.86 -14.19
N GLY A 9 -26.68 6.58 -14.62
CA GLY A 9 -27.90 7.16 -14.07
C GLY A 9 -27.86 8.69 -14.04
N ALA A 10 -28.07 9.27 -12.84
CA ALA A 10 -28.06 10.71 -12.62
C ALA A 10 -26.71 11.38 -12.94
N TYR A 11 -25.61 10.62 -13.00
CA TYR A 11 -24.27 11.10 -13.35
C TYR A 11 -23.92 10.89 -14.83
N SER A 12 -24.92 10.61 -15.68
CA SER A 12 -24.69 10.40 -17.11
C SER A 12 -24.14 11.64 -17.82
N ASP A 13 -24.34 12.83 -17.27
CA ASP A 13 -23.77 14.10 -17.71
C ASP A 13 -22.27 14.25 -17.41
N TRP A 14 -21.71 13.47 -16.48
CA TRP A 14 -20.29 13.53 -16.13
C TRP A 14 -19.39 13.20 -17.32
N ALA A 15 -19.80 12.27 -18.19
CA ALA A 15 -19.04 11.95 -19.39
C ALA A 15 -18.94 13.15 -20.36
N GLU A 16 -19.96 14.01 -20.39
CA GLU A 16 -19.94 15.24 -21.18
C GLU A 16 -19.15 16.34 -20.48
N GLY A 17 -19.32 16.52 -19.16
CA GLY A 17 -18.50 17.42 -18.36
C GLY A 17 -17.00 17.12 -18.46
N ALA A 18 -16.63 15.83 -18.45
CA ALA A 18 -15.26 15.39 -18.64
C ALA A 18 -14.71 15.74 -20.04
N ARG A 19 -15.52 15.55 -21.09
CA ARG A 19 -15.10 15.90 -22.47
C ARG A 19 -14.93 17.40 -22.68
N LEU A 20 -15.77 18.21 -22.04
CA LEU A 20 -15.68 19.67 -22.10
C LEU A 20 -14.47 20.21 -21.35
N ALA A 21 -13.92 19.45 -20.39
CA ALA A 21 -12.71 19.80 -19.65
C ALA A 21 -11.41 19.59 -20.45
N ASP A 22 -11.45 19.80 -21.77
CA ASP A 22 -10.38 19.64 -22.78
C ASP A 22 -8.97 19.56 -22.15
N GLY A 23 -8.37 18.36 -22.13
CA GLY A 23 -7.08 18.12 -21.47
C GLY A 23 -7.04 17.11 -20.32
N LEU A 24 -8.07 16.29 -20.11
CA LEU A 24 -8.04 15.22 -19.08
C LEU A 24 -7.01 14.11 -19.34
N PHE A 25 -6.61 13.89 -20.59
CA PHE A 25 -5.65 12.86 -20.98
C PHE A 25 -4.68 13.38 -22.04
N PRO A 26 -3.79 14.33 -21.68
CA PRO A 26 -2.80 14.80 -22.63
C PRO A 26 -1.95 13.61 -23.11
N ALA A 27 -1.70 13.54 -24.41
CA ALA A 27 -0.81 12.52 -24.95
C ALA A 27 0.58 12.69 -24.33
N ALA A 28 1.00 11.70 -23.54
CA ALA A 28 2.27 11.71 -22.83
C ALA A 28 3.28 10.87 -23.61
N VAL A 29 4.28 11.53 -24.21
CA VAL A 29 5.39 10.82 -24.86
C VAL A 29 6.35 10.34 -23.77
N PRO A 30 6.77 9.05 -23.76
CA PRO A 30 7.75 8.57 -22.79
C PRO A 30 9.00 9.46 -22.78
N GLY A 31 9.39 9.95 -21.61
CA GLY A 31 10.50 10.88 -21.49
C GLY A 31 10.49 11.65 -20.17
N GLU A 32 11.45 12.56 -20.04
CA GLU A 32 11.65 13.37 -18.84
C GLU A 32 10.43 14.23 -18.51
N ALA A 33 9.87 14.92 -19.50
CA ALA A 33 8.70 15.78 -19.32
C ALA A 33 7.49 15.03 -18.73
N THR A 34 7.22 13.80 -19.19
CA THR A 34 6.15 12.96 -18.63
C THR A 34 6.47 12.52 -17.20
N ARG A 35 7.72 12.14 -16.91
CA ARG A 35 8.14 11.80 -15.54
C ARG A 35 7.95 12.97 -14.59
N GLU A 36 8.33 14.18 -15.00
CA GLU A 36 8.13 15.40 -14.21
C GLU A 36 6.65 15.72 -14.00
N SER A 37 5.82 15.56 -15.04
CA SER A 37 4.38 15.75 -14.94
C SER A 37 3.75 14.79 -13.93
N VAL A 38 4.08 13.49 -14.02
CA VAL A 38 3.62 12.46 -13.07
C VAL A 38 4.09 12.80 -11.66
N ARG A 39 5.37 13.16 -11.49
CA ARG A 39 5.92 13.54 -10.19
C ARG A 39 5.17 14.72 -9.58
N ARG A 40 4.92 15.77 -10.36
CA ARG A 40 4.19 16.96 -9.90
C ARG A 40 2.77 16.61 -9.43
N VAL A 41 2.09 15.68 -10.09
CA VAL A 41 0.76 15.23 -9.69
C VAL A 41 0.81 14.38 -8.40
N LEU A 42 1.81 13.52 -8.25
CA LEU A 42 1.90 12.58 -7.13
C LEU A 42 2.48 13.19 -5.84
N ASP A 43 3.55 13.97 -5.93
CA ASP A 43 4.31 14.46 -4.76
C ASP A 43 4.36 16.00 -4.65
N GLY A 44 3.78 16.73 -5.60
CA GLY A 44 3.83 18.20 -5.62
C GLY A 44 5.25 18.79 -5.74
N GLY A 45 6.21 18.01 -6.21
CA GLY A 45 7.65 18.31 -6.24
C GLY A 45 8.42 17.91 -4.97
N ARG A 46 7.79 17.27 -3.98
CA ARG A 46 8.44 16.95 -2.69
C ARG A 46 9.16 15.60 -2.73
N CYS A 47 10.48 15.64 -2.71
CA CYS A 47 11.30 14.45 -2.46
C CYS A 47 11.40 14.20 -0.94
N GLU A 48 10.49 13.42 -0.37
CA GLU A 48 10.55 13.10 1.06
C GLU A 48 11.31 11.79 1.26
N ALA A 49 12.55 11.89 1.76
CA ALA A 49 13.32 10.73 2.19
C ALA A 49 12.74 10.18 3.52
N PRO A 50 12.79 8.85 3.74
CA PRO A 50 12.39 8.28 5.01
C PRO A 50 13.25 8.84 6.15
N ARG A 51 12.62 9.24 7.25
CA ARG A 51 13.27 9.85 8.40
C ARG A 51 13.35 8.84 9.55
N GLU A 52 14.45 8.91 10.30
CA GLU A 52 14.66 8.10 11.50
C GLU A 52 14.40 6.60 11.26
N VAL A 53 15.02 6.02 10.23
CA VAL A 53 14.90 4.60 9.91
C VAL A 53 15.49 3.77 11.07
N ARG A 54 14.75 2.74 11.52
CA ARG A 54 15.14 1.85 12.62
C ARG A 54 14.84 0.41 12.25
N VAL A 55 15.67 -0.51 12.74
CA VAL A 55 15.35 -1.94 12.82
C VAL A 55 14.75 -2.16 14.20
N GLU A 56 13.49 -2.57 14.26
CA GLU A 56 12.75 -2.80 15.51
C GLU A 56 12.93 -4.23 16.02
N ARG A 57 13.03 -5.20 15.10
CA ARG A 57 13.22 -6.62 15.39
C ARG A 57 13.88 -7.30 14.19
N ASP A 58 14.69 -8.31 14.46
CA ASP A 58 15.23 -9.22 13.46
C ASP A 58 14.87 -10.68 13.80
N TRP A 59 14.87 -11.54 12.78
CA TRP A 59 14.68 -12.97 12.95
C TRP A 59 15.32 -13.77 11.81
N ARG A 60 15.43 -15.08 12.03
CA ARG A 60 15.80 -16.06 11.01
C ARG A 60 14.81 -17.22 11.02
N GLU A 61 14.32 -17.58 9.84
CA GLU A 61 13.37 -18.67 9.67
C GLU A 61 13.47 -19.24 8.26
N ASP A 62 13.49 -20.57 8.12
CA ASP A 62 13.50 -21.28 6.83
C ASP A 62 14.53 -20.76 5.80
N GLY A 63 15.74 -20.42 6.25
CA GLY A 63 16.80 -19.90 5.39
C GLY A 63 16.62 -18.44 4.94
N LEU A 64 15.66 -17.73 5.53
CA LEU A 64 15.49 -16.28 5.38
C LEU A 64 16.01 -15.53 6.61
N ARG A 65 16.59 -14.35 6.38
CA ARG A 65 16.69 -13.28 7.37
C ARG A 65 15.52 -12.32 7.18
N GLY A 66 14.84 -12.00 8.26
CA GLY A 66 13.76 -11.02 8.29
C GLY A 66 14.08 -9.88 9.25
N GLU A 67 13.67 -8.67 8.89
CA GLU A 67 13.73 -7.49 9.76
C GLU A 67 12.39 -6.77 9.73
N LEU A 68 11.89 -6.39 10.91
CA LEU A 68 10.83 -5.41 11.06
C LEU A 68 11.53 -4.06 11.13
N VAL A 69 11.38 -3.28 10.08
CA VAL A 69 11.94 -1.94 10.01
C VAL A 69 10.83 -0.92 10.13
N SER A 70 11.13 0.24 10.69
CA SER A 70 10.18 1.35 10.77
C SER A 70 10.82 2.69 10.41
N TRP A 71 10.01 3.61 9.90
CA TRP A 71 10.44 4.99 9.58
C TRP A 71 9.31 6.00 9.69
N SER A 72 9.67 7.28 9.82
CA SER A 72 8.73 8.39 9.69
C SER A 72 8.73 8.93 8.26
N VAL A 73 7.54 9.25 7.75
CA VAL A 73 7.35 9.99 6.49
C VAL A 73 7.08 11.48 6.74
N GLY A 74 7.36 11.97 7.96
CA GLY A 74 7.16 13.38 8.32
C GLY A 74 5.77 13.73 8.87
N TYR A 75 4.83 12.78 8.87
CA TYR A 75 3.51 12.95 9.47
C TYR A 75 2.87 11.61 9.86
N GLY A 76 1.92 11.69 10.79
CA GLY A 76 1.17 10.54 11.30
C GLY A 76 2.05 9.54 12.05
N PRO A 77 1.58 8.30 12.24
CA PRO A 77 2.37 7.23 12.85
C PRO A 77 3.54 6.82 11.94
N ARG A 78 4.46 6.04 12.51
CA ARG A 78 5.57 5.44 11.75
C ARG A 78 5.04 4.37 10.79
N THR A 79 5.66 4.30 9.62
CA THR A 79 5.48 3.17 8.71
C THR A 79 6.30 1.99 9.21
N GLU A 80 5.70 0.82 9.29
CA GLU A 80 6.40 -0.44 9.48
C GLU A 80 6.50 -1.22 8.17
N ALA A 81 7.54 -2.03 8.06
CA ALA A 81 7.75 -2.94 6.95
C ALA A 81 8.49 -4.20 7.36
N PHE A 82 8.25 -5.28 6.62
CA PHE A 82 9.12 -6.44 6.64
C PHE A 82 10.15 -6.32 5.51
N VAL A 83 11.42 -6.44 5.85
CA VAL A 83 12.52 -6.70 4.92
C VAL A 83 12.82 -8.18 5.00
N LEU A 84 12.61 -8.91 3.90
CA LEU A 84 12.83 -10.35 3.82
C LEU A 84 13.89 -10.66 2.78
N ARG A 85 14.88 -11.47 3.13
CA ARG A 85 15.97 -11.84 2.22
C ARG A 85 16.53 -13.22 2.53
N PRO A 86 17.17 -13.92 1.58
CA PRO A 86 17.97 -15.09 1.88
C PRO A 86 19.04 -14.81 2.94
N ASP A 87 19.36 -15.84 3.72
CA ASP A 87 20.47 -15.85 4.69
C ASP A 87 21.84 -15.92 3.99
N THR A 88 22.20 -14.83 3.31
CA THR A 88 23.48 -14.64 2.62
C THR A 88 23.92 -13.18 2.75
N ASP A 89 25.21 -12.91 2.60
CA ASP A 89 25.75 -11.55 2.58
C ASP A 89 26.06 -11.07 1.15
N GLU A 90 25.76 -11.89 0.14
CA GLU A 90 25.87 -11.53 -1.28
C GLU A 90 24.89 -10.40 -1.67
N PRO A 91 25.26 -9.50 -2.60
CA PRO A 91 24.32 -8.53 -3.16
C PRO A 91 23.16 -9.21 -3.90
N LEU A 92 21.93 -8.78 -3.62
CA LEU A 92 20.73 -9.35 -4.21
C LEU A 92 19.85 -8.27 -4.86
N PRO A 93 19.10 -8.59 -5.91
CA PRO A 93 18.10 -7.69 -6.47
C PRO A 93 17.01 -7.35 -5.45
N GLY A 94 16.62 -6.06 -5.41
CA GLY A 94 15.58 -5.55 -4.52
C GLY A 94 14.19 -5.54 -5.16
N VAL A 95 13.16 -5.82 -4.37
CA VAL A 95 11.74 -5.76 -4.75
C VAL A 95 10.98 -4.93 -3.72
N LEU A 96 10.29 -3.89 -4.18
CA LEU A 96 9.29 -3.18 -3.38
C LEU A 96 7.94 -3.89 -3.54
N ALA A 97 7.43 -4.45 -2.45
CA ALA A 97 6.20 -5.21 -2.43
C ALA A 97 5.04 -4.38 -1.86
N MET A 98 3.97 -4.26 -2.65
CA MET A 98 2.77 -3.52 -2.27
C MET A 98 1.58 -4.47 -2.15
N HIS A 99 0.78 -4.28 -1.11
CA HIS A 99 -0.46 -5.00 -0.91
C HIS A 99 -1.64 -4.26 -1.54
N GLU A 100 -2.75 -4.96 -1.69
CA GLU A 100 -4.01 -4.50 -2.22
C GLU A 100 -4.89 -3.79 -1.17
N HIS A 101 -5.97 -3.17 -1.65
CA HIS A 101 -6.96 -2.52 -0.79
C HIS A 101 -7.78 -3.54 0.02
N ALA A 102 -8.46 -4.49 -0.65
CA ALA A 102 -9.27 -5.61 -0.13
C ALA A 102 -10.26 -5.34 1.02
N GLY A 103 -10.50 -4.08 1.41
CA GLY A 103 -11.43 -3.73 2.50
C GLY A 103 -10.90 -3.98 3.91
N VAL A 104 -9.86 -4.81 4.07
CA VAL A 104 -9.18 -5.04 5.35
C VAL A 104 -8.09 -3.98 5.54
N LYS A 105 -8.35 -2.96 6.36
CA LYS A 105 -7.39 -1.87 6.64
C LYS A 105 -6.55 -2.09 7.89
N TYR A 106 -6.95 -3.04 8.74
CA TYR A 106 -6.22 -3.31 9.99
C TYR A 106 -4.82 -3.89 9.74
N HIS A 107 -4.66 -4.66 8.67
CA HIS A 107 -3.39 -5.26 8.24
C HIS A 107 -2.90 -4.62 6.94
N GLY A 108 -1.60 -4.56 6.73
CA GLY A 108 -1.00 -4.10 5.48
C GLY A 108 0.01 -5.12 4.96
N LYS A 109 1.27 -4.98 5.36
CA LYS A 109 2.38 -5.88 5.02
C LYS A 109 2.06 -7.35 5.30
N GLU A 110 1.31 -7.64 6.37
CA GLU A 110 0.93 -8.99 6.77
C GLU A 110 0.04 -9.69 5.74
N LYS A 111 -0.62 -8.96 4.84
CA LYS A 111 -1.42 -9.57 3.77
C LYS A 111 -0.58 -10.36 2.79
N ILE A 112 0.66 -9.92 2.58
CA ILE A 112 1.54 -10.42 1.51
C ILE A 112 2.84 -11.03 2.01
N ALA A 113 3.17 -10.80 3.28
CA ALA A 113 4.41 -11.21 3.93
C ALA A 113 4.12 -11.82 5.31
N ASP A 114 4.84 -12.87 5.66
CA ASP A 114 4.86 -13.46 7.00
C ASP A 114 6.02 -12.86 7.80
N GLY A 115 5.68 -12.34 8.98
CA GLY A 115 6.64 -11.97 10.02
C GLY A 115 6.99 -13.16 10.93
N PRO A 116 7.77 -12.91 12.00
CA PRO A 116 8.25 -13.97 12.89
C PRO A 116 7.14 -14.65 13.71
N ASP A 117 5.96 -14.03 13.80
CA ASP A 117 4.82 -14.53 14.57
C ASP A 117 3.80 -15.26 13.66
N GLY A 118 4.15 -15.47 12.38
CA GLY A 118 3.31 -16.11 11.37
C GLY A 118 2.16 -15.23 10.86
N PRO A 119 1.33 -15.75 9.93
CA PRO A 119 0.18 -15.01 9.42
C PRO A 119 -0.92 -14.89 10.47
N PRO A 120 -1.54 -13.69 10.63
CA PRO A 120 -2.79 -13.55 11.34
C PRO A 120 -3.87 -14.45 10.73
N ARG A 121 -4.62 -15.19 11.56
CA ARG A 121 -5.64 -16.15 11.10
C ARG A 121 -6.72 -15.48 10.25
N GLU A 122 -7.04 -14.22 10.55
CA GLU A 122 -8.05 -13.42 9.86
C GLU A 122 -7.66 -13.12 8.40
N LEU A 123 -6.39 -13.32 8.03
CA LEU A 123 -5.89 -13.10 6.66
C LEU A 123 -5.86 -14.37 5.81
N GLU A 124 -6.14 -15.55 6.35
CA GLU A 124 -6.13 -16.83 5.61
C GLU A 124 -7.07 -16.75 4.39
N SER A 125 -8.35 -16.44 4.60
CA SER A 125 -9.34 -16.35 3.52
C SER A 125 -9.03 -15.24 2.51
N LEU A 126 -8.46 -14.11 2.97
CA LEU A 126 -8.02 -13.02 2.11
C LEU A 126 -6.89 -13.49 1.19
N ARG A 127 -5.89 -14.18 1.75
CA ARG A 127 -4.76 -14.71 0.98
C ARG A 127 -5.20 -15.78 0.00
N ASP A 128 -6.09 -16.68 0.39
CA ASP A 128 -6.63 -17.70 -0.52
C ASP A 128 -7.32 -17.05 -1.71
N THR A 129 -8.12 -16.01 -1.45
CA THR A 129 -8.89 -15.30 -2.49
C THR A 129 -8.00 -14.48 -3.43
N TYR A 130 -7.07 -13.69 -2.90
CA TYR A 130 -6.35 -12.67 -3.67
C TYR A 130 -4.89 -13.01 -3.97
N TYR A 131 -4.28 -13.91 -3.21
CA TYR A 131 -2.84 -14.21 -3.29
C TYR A 131 -2.52 -15.69 -3.55
N GLY A 132 -3.53 -16.54 -3.69
CA GLY A 132 -3.37 -17.98 -3.87
C GLY A 132 -2.82 -18.68 -2.63
N GLY A 133 -3.23 -18.21 -1.45
CA GLY A 133 -2.93 -18.84 -0.15
C GLY A 133 -1.48 -18.71 0.32
N ARG A 134 -0.72 -17.73 -0.20
CA ARG A 134 0.71 -17.60 0.09
C ARG A 134 1.14 -16.17 0.43
N ALA A 135 2.13 -16.06 1.31
CA ALA A 135 2.93 -14.86 1.47
C ALA A 135 3.94 -14.76 0.30
N TRP A 136 3.53 -14.10 -0.78
CA TRP A 136 4.34 -14.02 -1.99
C TRP A 136 5.66 -13.26 -1.78
N ALA A 137 5.73 -12.36 -0.80
CA ALA A 137 6.97 -11.68 -0.42
C ALA A 137 8.02 -12.67 0.11
N ASN A 138 7.64 -13.57 1.02
CA ASN A 138 8.52 -14.64 1.51
C ASN A 138 8.91 -15.60 0.38
N ALA A 139 7.98 -15.91 -0.52
CA ALA A 139 8.27 -16.77 -1.67
C ALA A 139 9.29 -16.15 -2.63
N LEU A 140 9.24 -14.83 -2.87
CA LEU A 140 10.27 -14.13 -3.64
C LEU A 140 11.59 -14.06 -2.88
N ALA A 141 11.57 -13.81 -1.56
CA ALA A 141 12.79 -13.81 -0.76
C ALA A 141 13.52 -15.16 -0.89
N ARG A 142 12.81 -16.29 -0.79
CA ARG A 142 13.38 -17.64 -0.99
C ARG A 142 13.95 -17.87 -2.39
N ARG A 143 13.57 -17.06 -3.38
CA ARG A 143 14.09 -17.11 -4.76
C ARG A 143 15.31 -16.21 -5.00
N GLY A 144 15.85 -15.55 -3.97
CA GLY A 144 17.07 -14.75 -4.11
C GLY A 144 16.84 -13.25 -4.20
N TYR A 145 15.74 -12.73 -3.67
CA TYR A 145 15.44 -11.29 -3.68
C TYR A 145 15.46 -10.71 -2.26
N VAL A 146 15.83 -9.43 -2.14
CA VAL A 146 15.53 -8.63 -0.95
C VAL A 146 14.16 -8.00 -1.18
N VAL A 147 13.18 -8.33 -0.36
CA VAL A 147 11.80 -7.89 -0.52
C VAL A 147 11.44 -6.95 0.63
N LEU A 148 11.03 -5.72 0.31
CA LEU A 148 10.51 -4.74 1.27
C LEU A 148 8.98 -4.68 1.12
N ALA A 149 8.24 -5.21 2.09
CA ALA A 149 6.78 -5.11 2.16
C ALA A 149 6.38 -4.14 3.28
N HIS A 150 5.83 -2.99 2.93
CA HIS A 150 5.52 -1.93 3.90
C HIS A 150 4.05 -1.59 3.98
N ASP A 151 3.65 -1.07 5.14
CA ASP A 151 2.32 -0.51 5.34
C ASP A 151 2.16 0.81 4.58
N VAL A 152 1.05 0.96 3.85
CA VAL A 152 0.72 2.21 3.14
C VAL A 152 -0.22 3.08 3.98
N PHE A 153 -0.42 4.33 3.55
CA PHE A 153 -1.30 5.29 4.22
C PHE A 153 -2.69 4.69 4.50
N MET A 154 -3.10 4.67 5.77
CA MET A 154 -4.33 4.07 6.32
C MET A 154 -4.38 2.54 6.49
N TRP A 155 -3.26 1.83 6.32
CA TRP A 155 -3.19 0.37 6.55
C TRP A 155 -2.16 0.03 7.64
N GLY A 156 -2.36 -1.10 8.31
CA GLY A 156 -1.36 -1.67 9.24
C GLY A 156 -0.92 -0.70 10.32
N SER A 157 0.38 -0.45 10.44
CA SER A 157 0.96 0.52 11.38
C SER A 157 0.51 1.97 11.14
N ARG A 158 -0.01 2.27 9.93
CA ARG A 158 -0.49 3.60 9.54
C ARG A 158 -2.01 3.73 9.48
N ARG A 159 -2.74 2.76 10.03
CA ARG A 159 -4.21 2.79 10.07
C ARG A 159 -4.74 3.90 10.98
N PHE A 160 -5.99 4.29 10.74
CA PHE A 160 -6.75 5.08 11.71
C PHE A 160 -7.38 4.15 12.73
N GLU A 161 -7.35 4.56 14.00
CA GLU A 161 -8.17 3.93 15.03
C GLU A 161 -9.55 4.60 15.00
N LEU A 162 -10.57 3.81 14.68
CA LEU A 162 -11.95 4.23 14.79
C LEU A 162 -12.42 3.99 16.22
N ASP A 163 -12.44 5.05 17.02
CA ASP A 163 -13.08 5.02 18.33
C ASP A 163 -14.60 5.10 18.14
N LEU A 164 -15.22 3.92 18.01
CA LEU A 164 -16.68 3.77 17.89
C LEU A 164 -17.42 4.11 19.19
N GLU A 165 -16.71 4.22 20.32
CA GLU A 165 -17.25 4.63 21.61
C GLU A 165 -17.29 6.16 21.76
N SER A 166 -16.56 6.89 20.92
CA SER A 166 -16.51 8.35 20.98
C SER A 166 -17.88 8.98 20.73
N ASP A 167 -18.21 10.00 21.54
CA ASP A 167 -19.45 10.77 21.40
C ASP A 167 -19.59 11.45 20.03
N GLN A 168 -18.48 11.66 19.32
CA GLN A 168 -18.47 12.23 17.98
C GLN A 168 -18.91 11.20 16.92
N ALA A 169 -18.41 9.96 16.99
CA ALA A 169 -18.85 8.88 16.11
C ALA A 169 -20.34 8.56 16.32
N ARG A 170 -20.82 8.58 17.57
CA ARG A 170 -22.24 8.37 17.89
C ARG A 170 -23.15 9.46 17.31
N ARG A 171 -22.70 10.72 17.28
CA ARG A 171 -23.46 11.84 16.69
C ARG A 171 -23.52 11.77 15.17
N GLU A 172 -22.43 11.39 14.51
CA GLU A 172 -22.39 11.26 13.05
C GLU A 172 -23.32 10.13 12.57
N VAL A 173 -23.30 8.96 13.23
CA VAL A 173 -24.20 7.84 12.90
C VAL A 173 -25.67 8.16 13.20
N ALA A 174 -25.95 8.91 14.28
CA ALA A 174 -27.32 9.33 14.61
C ALA A 174 -27.87 10.43 13.68
N SER A 175 -27.01 11.05 12.87
CA SER A 175 -27.38 12.10 11.90
C SER A 175 -27.50 11.63 10.45
N MET A 176 -27.19 10.36 10.19
CA MET A 176 -27.42 9.67 8.91
C MET A 176 -28.76 8.93 8.93
#